data_AF-A0AAE1LPI6-F1
#
_entry.id   AF-A0AAE1LPI6-F1
#
_cell.length_a   1.000
_cell.length_b   1.000
_cell.length_c   1.000
_cell.angle_alpha   90.00
_cell.angle_beta   90.00
_cell.angle_gamma   90.00
#
_symmetry.space_group_name_H-M   'P 1'
#
loop_
_entity.id
_entity.type
_entity.pdbx_description
1 polymer ?
#
loop_
_entity_poly.entity_id
_entity_poly.type
_entity_poly.pdbx_seq_one_letter_code
_entity_poly.pdbx_strand_id
1 'polypeptide(L)'
;MKKMITAIPREILNDLQYNLIDVKLHQRNVLNRSDFILLNSYSSNEEKVEMLMELMRNKTEEDHENFLEIMEEDYSWLRDKCEIFFQKIRLDSLLKKSNSCTARSLSEKPESPEEKEQPETTEESDRSVQRSSSPDSCVILPGTDKENVPSLHVPPHNKKSENQVGPDMEIFNKKLDQAITSDMMTKVRRNHRVVKRWSTLAHALGMTRVVHTLRMRIIINGEDVDACVLHLLEEWKGTHPKEATLGRLVSALREDGFNDVADELVTTYAA
;
A
#
# COMPACT_ATOMS: atom_id res chain seq x y z
N MET A 1 10.77 -30.47 -14.37
CA MET A 1 10.78 -29.71 -13.10
C MET A 1 9.78 -28.57 -13.20
N LYS A 2 8.60 -28.68 -12.57
CA LYS A 2 7.65 -27.57 -12.45
C LYS A 2 8.24 -26.60 -11.42
N LYS A 3 8.77 -25.46 -11.87
CA LYS A 3 9.20 -24.39 -10.96
C LYS A 3 7.98 -24.01 -10.12
N MET A 4 8.17 -23.74 -8.83
CA MET A 4 7.15 -23.11 -7.98
C MET A 4 6.86 -21.73 -8.56
N ILE A 5 5.95 -21.67 -9.53
CA ILE A 5 5.39 -20.43 -10.05
C ILE A 5 4.54 -19.92 -8.90
N THR A 6 4.94 -18.79 -8.32
CA THR A 6 4.14 -18.10 -7.30
C THR A 6 2.73 -17.95 -7.87
N ALA A 7 1.73 -18.63 -7.31
CA ALA A 7 0.41 -18.67 -7.92
C ALA A 7 -0.11 -17.25 -8.13
N ILE A 8 -0.47 -16.93 -9.38
CA ILE A 8 -1.09 -15.64 -9.71
C ILE A 8 -2.45 -15.61 -8.99
N PRO A 9 -2.79 -14.53 -8.26
CA PRO A 9 -4.11 -14.37 -7.66
C PRO A 9 -5.22 -14.58 -8.70
N ARG A 10 -6.20 -15.43 -8.38
CA ARG A 10 -7.29 -15.77 -9.32
C ARG A 10 -8.13 -14.56 -9.68
N GLU A 11 -8.25 -13.61 -8.76
CA GLU A 11 -8.95 -12.35 -8.96
C GLU A 11 -8.33 -11.55 -10.12
N ILE A 12 -7.00 -11.54 -10.22
CA ILE A 12 -6.32 -10.85 -11.33
C ILE A 12 -6.62 -11.54 -12.65
N LEU A 13 -6.58 -12.88 -12.69
CA LEU A 13 -6.86 -13.66 -13.92
C LEU A 13 -8.29 -13.47 -14.42
N ASN A 14 -9.26 -13.40 -13.51
CA ASN A 14 -10.68 -13.33 -13.84
C ASN A 14 -11.14 -11.91 -14.18
N ASP A 15 -10.66 -10.91 -13.44
CA ASP A 15 -11.22 -9.56 -13.49
C ASP A 15 -10.46 -8.64 -14.46
N LEU A 16 -9.18 -8.93 -14.73
CA LEU A 16 -8.37 -8.10 -15.62
C LEU A 16 -8.67 -8.43 -17.09
N GLN A 17 -8.99 -7.40 -17.88
CA GLN A 17 -9.18 -7.54 -19.33
C GLN A 17 -7.97 -6.93 -20.05
N TYR A 18 -7.16 -7.78 -20.69
CA TYR A 18 -5.92 -7.35 -21.36
C TYR A 18 -6.17 -6.25 -22.39
N ASN A 19 -7.22 -6.40 -23.21
CA ASN A 19 -7.56 -5.47 -24.28
C ASN A 19 -7.98 -4.06 -23.78
N LEU A 20 -8.23 -3.88 -22.48
CA LEU A 20 -8.54 -2.57 -21.91
C LEU A 20 -7.30 -1.82 -21.44
N ILE A 21 -6.20 -2.53 -21.20
CA ILE A 21 -4.97 -1.97 -20.63
C ILE A 21 -3.80 -2.00 -21.61
N ASP A 22 -3.90 -2.77 -22.70
CA ASP A 22 -2.81 -3.03 -23.65
C ASP A 22 -2.24 -1.74 -24.27
N VAL A 23 -3.10 -0.80 -24.66
CA VAL A 23 -2.71 0.52 -25.18
C VAL A 23 -1.93 1.30 -24.13
N LYS A 24 -2.40 1.33 -22.88
CA LYS A 24 -1.73 2.06 -21.78
C LYS A 24 -0.39 1.43 -21.41
N LEU A 25 -0.33 0.10 -21.40
CA LEU A 25 0.91 -0.65 -21.17
C LEU A 25 1.98 -0.35 -22.22
N HIS A 26 1.56 -0.19 -23.48
CA HIS A 26 2.47 0.19 -24.55
C HIS A 26 2.89 1.67 -24.46
N GLN A 27 1.93 2.58 -24.19
CA GLN A 27 2.20 4.02 -24.06
C GLN A 27 3.18 4.35 -22.93
N ARG A 28 3.08 3.64 -21.80
CA ARG A 28 3.99 3.81 -20.65
C ARG A 28 5.25 2.95 -20.73
N ASN A 29 5.49 2.30 -21.87
CA ASN A 29 6.66 1.45 -22.11
C ASN A 29 6.85 0.33 -21.07
N VAL A 30 5.78 -0.12 -20.42
CA VAL A 30 5.80 -1.27 -19.49
C VAL A 30 6.09 -2.55 -20.27
N LEU A 31 5.52 -2.65 -21.48
CA LEU A 31 5.72 -3.76 -22.40
C LEU A 31 6.46 -3.30 -23.66
N ASN A 32 7.48 -4.07 -24.03
CA ASN A 32 8.21 -3.82 -25.25
C ASN A 32 7.40 -4.34 -26.45
N ARG A 33 7.75 -3.92 -27.66
CA ARG A 33 7.08 -4.39 -28.90
C ARG A 33 7.06 -5.92 -29.03
N SER A 34 8.14 -6.59 -28.63
CA SER A 34 8.21 -8.06 -28.67
C SER A 34 7.23 -8.71 -27.69
N ASP A 35 7.10 -8.14 -26.48
CA ASP A 35 6.17 -8.60 -25.45
C ASP A 35 4.72 -8.50 -25.95
N PHE A 36 4.40 -7.40 -26.63
CA PHE A 36 3.08 -7.15 -27.21
C PHE A 36 2.73 -8.15 -28.32
N ILE A 37 3.69 -8.47 -29.20
CA ILE A 37 3.51 -9.49 -30.26
C ILE A 37 3.27 -10.85 -29.62
N LEU A 38 4.04 -11.20 -28.58
CA LEU A 38 3.86 -12.45 -27.85
C LEU A 38 2.48 -12.54 -27.21
N LEU A 39 2.04 -11.49 -26.50
CA LEU A 39 0.72 -11.47 -25.85
C LEU A 39 -0.43 -11.56 -26.85
N ASN A 40 -0.30 -10.94 -28.02
CA ASN A 40 -1.31 -11.05 -29.08
C ASN A 40 -1.32 -12.38 -29.82
N SER A 41 -0.34 -13.25 -29.60
CA SER A 41 -0.39 -14.62 -30.14
C SER A 41 -1.35 -15.54 -29.36
N TYR A 42 -1.74 -15.16 -28.14
CA TYR A 42 -2.68 -15.92 -27.31
C TYR A 42 -4.13 -15.61 -27.69
N SER A 43 -4.97 -16.65 -27.70
CA SER A 43 -6.37 -16.55 -28.13
C SER A 43 -7.33 -16.14 -27.01
N SER A 44 -7.07 -16.55 -25.76
CA SER A 44 -7.96 -16.24 -24.64
C SER A 44 -7.43 -15.10 -23.78
N ASN A 45 -8.33 -14.32 -23.17
CA ASN A 45 -7.95 -13.25 -22.25
C ASN A 45 -7.19 -13.80 -21.03
N GLU A 46 -7.62 -14.94 -20.51
CA GLU A 46 -6.98 -15.59 -19.35
C GLU A 46 -5.52 -15.93 -19.64
N GLU A 47 -5.22 -16.56 -20.79
CA GLU A 47 -3.84 -16.85 -21.22
C GLU A 47 -3.01 -15.57 -21.41
N LYS A 48 -3.62 -14.51 -21.96
CA LYS A 48 -2.96 -13.21 -22.11
C LYS A 48 -2.59 -12.60 -20.77
N VAL A 49 -3.52 -12.60 -19.80
CA VAL A 49 -3.27 -12.07 -18.47
C VAL A 49 -2.25 -12.94 -17.72
N GLU A 50 -2.35 -14.27 -17.81
CA GLU A 50 -1.37 -15.17 -17.21
C GLU A 50 0.03 -14.90 -17.74
N MET A 51 0.19 -14.80 -19.06
CA MET A 51 1.46 -14.48 -19.70
C MET A 51 1.95 -13.07 -19.36
N LEU A 52 1.05 -12.09 -19.28
CA LEU A 52 1.38 -10.73 -18.85
C LEU A 52 1.99 -10.74 -17.45
N MET A 53 1.33 -11.42 -16.49
CA MET A 53 1.84 -11.51 -15.12
C MET A 53 3.17 -12.24 -15.06
N GLU A 54 3.41 -13.22 -15.93
CA GLU A 54 4.70 -13.91 -16.05
C GLU A 54 5.80 -12.99 -16.59
N LEU A 55 5.51 -12.17 -17.61
CA LEU A 55 6.45 -11.16 -18.13
C LEU A 55 6.79 -10.13 -17.04
N MET A 56 5.79 -9.67 -16.30
CA MET A 56 5.96 -8.69 -15.22
C MET A 56 6.89 -9.19 -14.10
N ARG A 57 7.03 -10.51 -13.87
CA ARG A 57 7.98 -11.05 -12.86
C ARG A 57 9.42 -10.61 -13.11
N ASN A 58 9.80 -10.44 -14.37
CA ASN A 58 11.18 -10.17 -14.76
C ASN A 58 11.42 -8.68 -15.09
N LYS A 59 10.37 -7.86 -14.96
CA LYS A 59 10.43 -6.42 -15.20
C LYS A 59 11.03 -5.66 -14.02
N THR A 60 11.42 -4.42 -14.27
CA THR A 60 12.04 -3.55 -13.26
C THR A 60 11.01 -3.03 -12.26
N GLU A 61 11.48 -2.46 -11.15
CA GLU A 61 10.58 -1.83 -10.16
C GLU A 61 9.83 -0.63 -10.75
N GLU A 62 10.47 0.14 -11.63
CA GLU A 62 9.83 1.24 -12.38
C GLU A 62 8.70 0.73 -13.28
N ASP A 63 8.90 -0.39 -13.97
CA ASP A 63 7.84 -1.02 -14.77
C ASP A 63 6.66 -1.49 -13.89
N HIS A 64 6.94 -1.98 -12.68
CA HIS A 64 5.91 -2.40 -11.72
C HIS A 64 5.08 -1.20 -11.25
N GLU A 65 5.73 -0.08 -10.93
CA GLU A 65 5.04 1.15 -10.52
C GLU A 65 4.17 1.70 -11.66
N ASN A 66 4.71 1.79 -12.87
CA ASN A 66 3.95 2.20 -14.05
C ASN A 66 2.74 1.30 -14.31
N PHE A 67 2.88 -0.02 -14.10
CA PHE A 67 1.76 -0.95 -14.18
C PHE A 67 0.71 -0.69 -13.09
N LEU A 68 1.13 -0.47 -11.84
CA LEU A 68 0.20 -0.19 -10.73
C LEU A 68 -0.56 1.12 -10.93
N GLU A 69 0.06 2.13 -11.52
CA GLU A 69 -0.64 3.37 -11.89
C GLU A 69 -1.70 3.14 -12.97
N ILE A 70 -1.43 2.30 -13.98
CA ILE A 70 -2.45 1.91 -14.97
C ILE A 70 -3.60 1.17 -14.28
N MET A 71 -3.29 0.30 -13.31
CA MET A 71 -4.32 -0.38 -12.52
C MET A 71 -5.13 0.60 -11.67
N GLU A 72 -4.53 1.63 -11.09
CA GLU A 72 -5.27 2.63 -10.30
C GLU A 72 -6.35 3.34 -11.11
N GLU A 73 -6.09 3.61 -12.40
CA GLU A 73 -7.02 4.32 -13.28
C GLU A 73 -8.26 3.51 -13.63
N ASP A 74 -8.10 2.25 -14.05
CA ASP A 74 -9.21 1.44 -14.60
C ASP A 74 -9.64 0.28 -13.69
N TYR A 75 -8.78 -0.13 -12.76
CA TYR A 75 -8.90 -1.33 -11.93
C TYR A 75 -8.43 -1.09 -10.49
N SER A 76 -8.83 0.02 -9.87
CA SER A 76 -8.34 0.41 -8.54
C SER A 76 -8.52 -0.67 -7.47
N TRP A 77 -9.54 -1.53 -7.60
CA TRP A 77 -9.76 -2.68 -6.70
C TRP A 77 -8.77 -3.84 -6.90
N LEU A 78 -8.15 -3.97 -8.09
CA LEU A 78 -7.10 -4.96 -8.37
C LEU A 78 -5.71 -4.43 -8.05
N ARG A 79 -5.53 -3.11 -8.00
CA ARG A 79 -4.24 -2.45 -7.75
C ARG A 79 -3.53 -3.00 -6.52
N ASP A 80 -4.24 -3.12 -5.39
CA ASP A 80 -3.69 -3.70 -4.15
C ASP A 80 -3.28 -5.18 -4.32
N LYS A 81 -4.02 -5.95 -5.11
CA LYS A 81 -3.72 -7.37 -5.37
C LYS A 81 -2.46 -7.51 -6.23
N CYS A 82 -2.31 -6.66 -7.24
CA CYS A 82 -1.12 -6.57 -8.06
C CYS A 82 0.10 -6.14 -7.22
N GLU A 83 -0.07 -5.17 -6.32
CA GLU A 83 1.00 -4.70 -5.45
C GLU A 83 1.51 -5.82 -4.53
N ILE A 84 0.60 -6.54 -3.87
CA ILE A 84 0.94 -7.70 -3.04
C ILE A 84 1.69 -8.76 -3.86
N PHE A 85 1.25 -9.01 -5.10
CA PHE A 85 1.90 -9.96 -5.99
C PHE A 85 3.34 -9.54 -6.33
N PHE A 86 3.58 -8.26 -6.66
CA PHE A 86 4.93 -7.77 -6.94
C PHE A 86 5.83 -7.76 -5.72
N GLN A 87 5.31 -7.40 -4.55
CA GLN A 87 6.06 -7.51 -3.29
C GLN A 87 6.51 -8.95 -3.04
N LYS A 88 5.62 -9.93 -3.30
CA LYS A 88 5.95 -11.34 -3.18
C LYS A 88 7.05 -11.78 -4.15
N ILE A 89 7.02 -11.33 -5.40
CA ILE A 89 8.09 -11.59 -6.39
C ILE A 89 9.43 -11.01 -5.91
N ARG A 90 9.43 -9.79 -5.38
CA ARG A 90 10.65 -9.15 -4.83
C ARG A 90 11.22 -9.97 -3.68
N LEU A 91 10.37 -10.40 -2.74
CA LEU A 91 10.77 -11.25 -1.62
C LEU A 91 11.35 -12.60 -2.09
N ASP A 92 10.69 -13.26 -3.04
CA ASP A 92 11.16 -14.53 -3.63
C ASP A 92 12.55 -14.37 -4.26
N SER A 93 12.81 -13.22 -4.92
CA SER A 93 14.11 -12.91 -5.53
C SER A 93 15.22 -12.74 -4.49
N LEU A 94 14.92 -12.15 -3.33
CA LEU A 94 15.86 -11.94 -2.23
C LEU A 94 16.20 -13.27 -1.54
N LEU A 95 15.19 -14.10 -1.27
CA LEU A 95 15.35 -15.45 -0.72
C LEU A 95 16.19 -16.35 -1.63
N LYS A 96 16.05 -16.20 -2.95
CA LYS A 96 16.87 -16.95 -3.90
C LYS A 96 18.33 -16.52 -3.91
N LYS A 97 18.60 -15.22 -3.69
CA LYS A 97 19.96 -14.68 -3.58
C LYS A 97 20.68 -15.16 -2.31
N SER A 98 19.99 -15.22 -1.16
CA SER A 98 20.60 -15.68 0.10
C SER A 98 21.04 -17.15 0.03
N ASN A 99 20.21 -18.02 -0.56
CA ASN A 99 20.52 -19.45 -0.67
C ASN A 99 21.62 -19.77 -1.70
N SER A 100 21.90 -18.87 -2.64
CA SER A 100 22.96 -19.03 -3.64
C SER A 100 24.37 -18.74 -3.07
N CYS A 101 24.49 -18.05 -1.93
CA CYS A 101 25.77 -17.56 -1.43
C CYS A 101 26.50 -18.56 -0.49
N THR A 102 25.81 -19.57 0.04
CA THR A 102 26.37 -20.48 1.05
C THR A 102 27.13 -21.68 0.46
N ALA A 103 27.08 -21.90 -0.85
CA ALA A 103 27.65 -23.10 -1.48
C ALA A 103 29.06 -22.93 -2.09
N ARG A 104 29.70 -21.75 -2.00
CA ARG A 104 30.97 -21.47 -2.72
C ARG A 104 32.22 -21.32 -1.85
N SER A 105 32.12 -21.43 -0.52
CA SER A 105 33.27 -21.44 0.38
C SER A 105 33.57 -22.85 0.86
N LEU A 106 34.23 -23.67 0.03
CA LEU A 106 35.08 -24.82 0.40
C LEU A 106 35.58 -25.54 -0.86
N SER A 107 36.37 -24.86 -1.68
CA SER A 107 37.33 -25.52 -2.58
C SER A 107 38.39 -24.52 -3.04
N GLU A 108 39.26 -24.12 -2.12
CA GLU A 108 40.57 -23.58 -2.47
C GLU A 108 41.47 -24.76 -2.86
N LYS A 109 41.69 -24.93 -4.16
CA LYS A 109 42.85 -25.65 -4.68
C LYS A 109 43.76 -24.60 -5.33
N PRO A 110 45.00 -24.42 -4.87
CA PRO A 110 45.93 -23.49 -5.48
C PRO A 110 46.63 -24.17 -6.66
N GLU A 111 46.51 -23.63 -7.86
CA GLU A 111 47.36 -24.02 -8.99
C GLU A 111 47.61 -22.81 -9.91
N SER A 112 48.81 -22.25 -9.73
CA SER A 112 49.83 -21.77 -10.67
C SER A 112 49.48 -21.12 -12.04
N PRO A 113 50.36 -20.23 -12.56
CA PRO A 113 50.11 -19.40 -13.73
C PRO A 113 50.73 -19.98 -15.03
N GLU A 114 50.00 -19.90 -16.14
CA GLU A 114 50.52 -20.00 -17.53
C GLU A 114 49.57 -19.17 -18.40
N GLU A 115 50.00 -17.99 -18.84
CA GLU A 115 50.59 -17.66 -20.15
C GLU A 115 49.58 -17.53 -21.32
N LYS A 116 49.45 -16.27 -21.75
CA LYS A 116 49.28 -15.71 -23.11
C LYS A 116 48.67 -16.61 -24.20
N GLU A 117 47.60 -16.10 -24.83
CA GLU A 117 47.67 -15.58 -26.22
C GLU A 117 46.36 -14.88 -26.63
N GLN A 118 46.52 -13.67 -27.18
CA GLN A 118 45.55 -12.96 -28.02
C GLN A 118 45.49 -13.64 -29.41
N PRO A 119 44.41 -13.48 -30.20
CA PRO A 119 44.42 -12.36 -31.16
C PRO A 119 43.08 -11.63 -31.34
N GLU A 120 43.24 -10.41 -31.82
CA GLU A 120 42.24 -9.50 -32.37
C GLU A 120 41.31 -10.16 -33.40
N THR A 121 40.09 -9.65 -33.52
CA THR A 121 39.50 -9.35 -34.83
C THR A 121 38.45 -8.26 -34.69
N THR A 122 38.85 -7.10 -35.21
CA THR A 122 38.05 -5.97 -35.66
C THR A 122 37.03 -6.42 -36.69
N GLU A 123 35.74 -6.11 -36.52
CA GLU A 123 34.87 -5.82 -37.67
C GLU A 123 33.86 -4.72 -37.33
N GLU A 124 34.05 -3.66 -38.10
CA GLU A 124 33.33 -2.42 -38.26
C GLU A 124 32.06 -2.69 -39.09
N SER A 125 30.90 -2.20 -38.66
CA SER A 125 29.74 -2.15 -39.56
C SER A 125 28.89 -0.92 -39.31
N ASP A 126 29.22 0.09 -40.11
CA ASP A 126 28.40 1.23 -40.48
C ASP A 126 27.00 0.82 -40.97
N ARG A 127 25.96 1.49 -40.46
CA ARG A 127 24.75 1.79 -41.24
C ARG A 127 23.97 2.98 -40.69
N SER A 128 24.31 4.14 -41.24
CA SER A 128 23.45 5.15 -41.86
C SER A 128 21.98 5.31 -41.42
N VAL A 129 21.70 6.54 -40.95
CA VAL A 129 20.71 7.51 -41.47
C VAL A 129 19.26 7.03 -41.71
N GLN A 130 18.32 7.58 -40.94
CA GLN A 130 17.19 8.32 -41.53
C GLN A 130 16.55 9.32 -40.55
N ARG A 131 16.59 10.59 -40.97
CA ARG A 131 15.79 11.71 -40.46
C ARG A 131 14.36 11.60 -41.01
N SER A 132 13.37 11.94 -40.19
CA SER A 132 12.12 12.62 -40.61
C SER A 132 11.25 12.86 -39.36
N SER A 133 11.07 14.09 -38.88
CA SER A 133 10.08 15.10 -39.32
C SER A 133 8.90 15.18 -38.32
N SER A 134 8.82 16.30 -37.58
CA SER A 134 7.59 16.86 -36.98
C SER A 134 6.53 17.20 -38.08
N PRO A 135 5.35 17.83 -37.82
CA PRO A 135 4.80 18.46 -36.60
C PRO A 135 3.25 18.30 -36.42
N ASP A 136 2.67 19.22 -35.62
CA ASP A 136 1.25 19.61 -35.46
C ASP A 136 0.49 18.98 -34.27
N SER A 137 0.18 19.70 -33.18
CA SER A 137 -0.60 20.95 -32.98
C SER A 137 -2.10 20.69 -32.83
N CYS A 138 -2.64 20.91 -31.63
CA CYS A 138 -4.03 21.30 -31.29
C CYS A 138 -4.02 21.74 -29.81
N VAL A 139 -3.99 23.05 -29.50
CA VAL A 139 -5.13 23.98 -29.37
C VAL A 139 -6.02 23.74 -28.13
N ILE A 140 -5.69 24.48 -27.06
CA ILE A 140 -6.51 25.42 -26.26
C ILE A 140 -8.03 25.15 -26.14
N LEU A 141 -8.56 25.06 -24.90
CA LEU A 141 -9.45 26.07 -24.28
C LEU A 141 -9.83 25.74 -22.81
N PRO A 142 -9.92 26.75 -21.91
CA PRO A 142 -10.36 26.62 -20.53
C PRO A 142 -11.85 26.99 -20.38
N GLY A 143 -12.60 26.18 -19.62
CA GLY A 143 -13.96 26.50 -19.19
C GLY A 143 -13.98 26.96 -17.73
N THR A 144 -14.01 28.27 -17.53
CA THR A 144 -14.44 28.92 -16.29
C THR A 144 -15.96 28.87 -16.20
N ASP A 145 -16.52 28.40 -15.09
CA ASP A 145 -17.84 28.87 -14.66
C ASP A 145 -17.91 29.05 -13.14
N LYS A 146 -18.39 30.23 -12.79
CA LYS A 146 -18.61 30.78 -11.45
C LYS A 146 -20.11 30.69 -11.17
N GLU A 147 -20.50 30.03 -10.08
CA GLU A 147 -21.77 30.21 -9.38
C GLU A 147 -21.42 30.18 -7.88
N ASN A 148 -21.47 31.23 -7.05
CA ASN A 148 -22.40 32.33 -6.81
C ASN A 148 -23.67 31.92 -6.01
N VAL A 149 -23.65 32.35 -4.72
CA VAL A 149 -24.79 32.71 -3.82
C VAL A 149 -25.50 31.55 -3.06
N PRO A 150 -26.14 31.73 -1.86
CA PRO A 150 -26.16 32.83 -0.86
C PRO A 150 -25.78 32.46 0.59
N SER A 151 -25.24 33.46 1.31
CA SER A 151 -25.24 33.55 2.78
C SER A 151 -26.66 33.59 3.34
N LEU A 152 -27.00 32.65 4.22
CA LEU A 152 -28.20 32.69 5.05
C LEU A 152 -27.90 33.24 6.44
N HIS A 153 -28.65 34.28 6.74
CA HIS A 153 -28.78 35.04 7.96
C HIS A 153 -29.12 34.14 9.17
N VAL A 154 -28.31 34.17 10.23
CA VAL A 154 -28.66 33.56 11.53
C VAL A 154 -28.85 34.67 12.57
N PRO A 155 -30.02 34.75 13.24
CA PRO A 155 -30.31 35.78 14.23
C PRO A 155 -29.57 35.56 15.56
N PRO A 156 -29.33 36.63 16.34
CA PRO A 156 -28.59 36.56 17.58
C PRO A 156 -29.51 36.32 18.80
N HIS A 157 -28.87 35.82 19.87
CA HIS A 157 -29.35 35.74 21.26
C HIS A 157 -30.30 34.60 21.61
N ASN A 158 -29.78 33.63 22.38
CA ASN A 158 -30.47 33.27 23.61
C ASN A 158 -29.52 33.06 24.80
N LYS A 159 -30.07 33.36 25.97
CA LYS A 159 -29.41 33.79 27.20
C LYS A 159 -28.59 32.70 27.88
N LYS A 160 -27.48 33.15 28.47
CA LYS A 160 -26.75 32.53 29.60
C LYS A 160 -27.70 31.80 30.55
N SER A 161 -27.63 30.48 30.54
CA SER A 161 -27.93 29.64 31.70
C SER A 161 -26.58 29.26 32.31
N GLU A 162 -26.21 29.92 33.41
CA GLU A 162 -25.12 29.49 34.28
C GLU A 162 -25.47 28.10 34.83
N ASN A 163 -24.94 27.08 34.17
CA ASN A 163 -25.07 25.70 34.59
C ASN A 163 -24.25 25.50 35.86
N GLN A 164 -24.95 25.17 36.95
CA GLN A 164 -24.38 24.46 38.07
C GLN A 164 -23.85 23.12 37.54
N VAL A 165 -22.55 23.07 37.24
CA VAL A 165 -21.84 21.82 36.95
C VAL A 165 -21.84 21.03 38.25
N GLY A 166 -22.71 20.04 38.35
CA GLY A 166 -22.77 19.17 39.51
C GLY A 166 -21.43 18.47 39.73
N PRO A 167 -21.06 18.18 41.00
CA PRO A 167 -19.77 17.56 41.35
C PRO A 167 -19.51 16.21 40.64
N ASP A 168 -20.54 15.56 40.12
CA ASP A 168 -20.45 14.31 39.35
C ASP A 168 -19.71 14.46 38.01
N MET A 169 -19.82 15.61 37.34
CA MET A 169 -19.21 15.79 36.02
C MET A 169 -17.68 16.00 36.10
N GLU A 170 -17.17 16.57 37.20
CA GLU A 170 -15.72 16.71 37.41
C GLU A 170 -15.04 15.37 37.66
N ILE A 171 -15.70 14.45 38.37
CA ILE A 171 -15.17 13.11 38.63
C ILE A 171 -15.05 12.32 37.31
N PHE A 172 -16.06 12.43 36.45
CA PHE A 172 -16.06 11.79 35.14
C PHE A 172 -14.93 12.29 34.24
N ASN A 173 -14.72 13.61 34.18
CA ASN A 173 -13.64 14.19 33.36
C ASN A 173 -12.26 13.74 33.83
N LYS A 174 -12.01 13.69 35.15
CA LYS A 174 -10.73 13.19 35.69
C LYS A 174 -10.45 11.74 35.32
N LYS A 175 -11.48 10.88 35.23
CA LYS A 175 -11.32 9.49 34.81
C LYS A 175 -11.04 9.36 33.30
N LEU A 176 -11.50 10.29 32.47
CA LEU A 176 -11.17 10.31 31.05
C LEU A 176 -9.72 10.76 30.79
N ASP A 177 -9.16 11.60 31.66
CA ASP A 177 -7.77 12.04 31.58
C ASP A 177 -6.76 10.96 32.01
N GLN A 178 -7.21 9.78 32.46
CA GLN A 178 -6.32 8.70 32.83
C GLN A 178 -5.53 8.17 31.62
N ALA A 179 -4.24 7.91 31.82
CA ALA A 179 -3.38 7.33 30.79
C ALA A 179 -3.85 5.93 30.40
N ILE A 180 -3.74 5.61 29.11
CA ILE A 180 -4.16 4.31 28.58
C ILE A 180 -3.34 3.15 29.17
N THR A 181 -4.05 2.13 29.67
CA THR A 181 -3.48 0.91 30.24
C THR A 181 -3.49 -0.26 29.24
N SER A 182 -2.69 -1.29 29.50
CA SER A 182 -2.63 -2.50 28.64
C SER A 182 -3.96 -3.23 28.55
N ASP A 183 -4.74 -3.24 29.64
CA ASP A 183 -6.06 -3.87 29.66
C ASP A 183 -7.05 -3.15 28.73
N MET A 184 -7.02 -1.82 28.71
CA MET A 184 -7.82 -1.01 27.78
C MET A 184 -7.46 -1.32 26.32
N MET A 185 -6.16 -1.39 26.00
CA MET A 185 -5.68 -1.74 24.66
C MET A 185 -6.13 -3.16 24.26
N THR A 186 -6.05 -4.11 25.21
CA THR A 186 -6.48 -5.49 25.00
C THR A 186 -7.98 -5.58 24.72
N LYS A 187 -8.81 -4.75 25.36
CA LYS A 187 -10.25 -4.67 25.05
C LYS A 187 -10.50 -4.16 23.65
N VAL A 188 -9.84 -3.07 23.24
CA VAL A 188 -9.95 -2.53 21.87
C VAL A 188 -9.56 -3.59 20.83
N ARG A 189 -8.46 -4.31 21.08
CA ARG A 189 -7.96 -5.40 20.22
C ARG A 189 -8.96 -6.54 20.04
N ARG A 190 -9.77 -6.86 21.05
CA ARG A 190 -10.76 -7.95 20.96
C ARG A 190 -11.94 -7.62 20.04
N ASN A 191 -12.15 -6.35 19.69
CA ASN A 191 -13.23 -5.97 18.79
C ASN A 191 -12.82 -6.15 17.32
N HIS A 192 -13.44 -7.14 16.66
CA HIS A 192 -13.16 -7.47 15.26
C HIS A 192 -13.39 -6.32 14.27
N ARG A 193 -14.30 -5.38 14.56
CA ARG A 193 -14.57 -4.23 13.66
C ARG A 193 -13.41 -3.25 13.71
N VAL A 194 -12.86 -3.01 14.90
CA VAL A 194 -11.66 -2.19 15.08
C VAL A 194 -10.47 -2.88 14.39
N VAL A 195 -10.27 -4.18 14.63
CA VAL A 195 -9.18 -4.94 13.97
C VAL A 195 -9.28 -4.89 12.46
N LYS A 196 -10.49 -5.00 11.88
CA LYS A 196 -10.68 -4.92 10.43
C LYS A 196 -10.41 -3.53 9.86
N ARG A 197 -10.65 -2.47 10.62
CA ARG A 197 -10.53 -1.06 10.19
C ARG A 197 -9.46 -0.30 10.97
N TRP A 198 -8.41 -1.00 11.42
CA TRP A 198 -7.39 -0.42 12.30
C TRP A 198 -6.69 0.80 11.70
N SER A 199 -6.59 0.88 10.36
CA SER A 199 -5.96 2.02 9.68
C SER A 199 -6.75 3.31 9.86
N THR A 200 -8.09 3.27 9.91
CA THR A 200 -8.88 4.49 10.16
C THR A 200 -8.63 5.00 11.58
N LEU A 201 -8.58 4.08 12.55
CA LEU A 201 -8.27 4.41 13.94
C LEU A 201 -6.87 5.03 14.05
N ALA A 202 -5.89 4.49 13.35
CA ALA A 202 -4.55 5.06 13.30
C ALA A 202 -4.57 6.52 12.77
N HIS A 203 -5.35 6.81 11.74
CA HIS A 203 -5.50 8.19 11.23
C HIS A 203 -6.20 9.11 12.24
N ALA A 204 -7.26 8.64 12.91
CA ALA A 204 -7.95 9.41 13.96
C ALA A 204 -7.03 9.73 15.15
N LEU A 205 -6.09 8.83 15.46
CA LEU A 205 -5.04 9.03 16.46
C LEU A 205 -3.84 9.87 15.96
N GLY A 206 -3.86 10.34 14.70
CA GLY A 206 -2.76 11.12 14.12
C GLY A 206 -1.53 10.29 13.70
N MET A 207 -1.65 8.97 13.68
CA MET A 207 -0.56 8.01 13.43
C MET A 207 -0.45 7.55 11.97
N THR A 208 -0.71 8.44 11.01
CA THR A 208 -0.69 8.12 9.57
C THR A 208 0.61 7.45 9.11
N ARG A 209 1.76 7.83 9.69
CA ARG A 209 3.06 7.25 9.36
C ARG A 209 3.19 5.78 9.77
N VAL A 210 2.56 5.39 10.86
CA VAL A 210 2.63 4.02 11.41
C VAL A 210 1.79 3.04 10.59
N VAL A 211 0.78 3.54 9.86
CA VAL A 211 -0.06 2.72 8.98
C VAL A 211 0.77 1.99 7.93
N HIS A 212 1.72 2.68 7.29
CA HIS A 212 2.54 2.03 6.27
C HIS A 212 3.44 0.95 6.88
N THR A 213 4.09 1.23 8.00
CA THR A 213 4.93 0.27 8.72
C THR A 213 4.16 -0.97 9.16
N LEU A 214 2.96 -0.80 9.72
CA LEU A 214 2.13 -1.94 10.15
C LEU A 214 1.58 -2.74 8.97
N ARG A 215 1.21 -2.10 7.86
CA ARG A 215 0.83 -2.83 6.63
C ARG A 215 1.96 -3.71 6.14
N MET A 216 3.19 -3.20 6.13
CA MET A 216 4.36 -3.98 5.75
C MET A 216 4.59 -5.16 6.69
N ARG A 217 4.44 -5.00 8.02
CA ARG A 217 4.53 -6.11 8.97
C ARG A 217 3.47 -7.19 8.74
N ILE A 218 2.21 -6.79 8.53
CA ILE A 218 1.12 -7.74 8.26
C ILE A 218 1.39 -8.51 6.96
N ILE A 219 1.79 -7.82 5.90
CA ILE A 219 1.94 -8.42 4.56
C ILE A 219 3.23 -9.24 4.45
N ILE A 220 4.36 -8.69 4.91
CA ILE A 220 5.69 -9.28 4.72
C ILE A 220 6.01 -10.30 5.82
N ASN A 221 5.77 -9.93 7.08
CA ASN A 221 6.11 -10.80 8.21
C ASN A 221 4.99 -11.80 8.52
N GLY A 222 3.80 -11.61 7.92
CA GLY A 222 2.62 -12.39 8.26
C GLY A 222 2.16 -12.17 9.71
N GLU A 223 2.47 -11.00 10.28
CA GLU A 223 2.05 -10.68 11.65
C GLU A 223 0.52 -10.60 11.73
N ASP A 224 -0.03 -11.14 12.82
CA ASP A 224 -1.46 -11.11 13.05
C ASP A 224 -1.96 -9.65 13.17
N VAL A 225 -3.12 -9.37 12.56
CA VAL A 225 -3.66 -8.01 12.50
C VAL A 225 -4.02 -7.49 13.90
N ASP A 226 -4.45 -8.38 14.80
CA ASP A 226 -4.75 -8.03 16.19
C ASP A 226 -3.48 -7.67 16.98
N ALA A 227 -2.37 -8.37 16.78
CA ALA A 227 -1.06 -7.99 17.31
C ALA A 227 -0.62 -6.62 16.78
N CYS A 228 -0.85 -6.34 15.49
CA CYS A 228 -0.56 -5.03 14.89
C CYS A 228 -1.39 -3.89 15.50
N VAL A 229 -2.65 -4.12 15.85
CA VAL A 229 -3.48 -3.14 16.56
C VAL A 229 -2.93 -2.85 17.95
N LEU A 230 -2.43 -3.87 18.65
CA LEU A 230 -1.78 -3.65 19.95
C LEU A 230 -0.51 -2.81 19.80
N HIS A 231 0.33 -3.13 18.83
CA HIS A 231 1.53 -2.35 18.52
C HIS A 231 1.22 -0.91 18.13
N LEU A 232 0.14 -0.67 17.38
CA LEU A 232 -0.33 0.69 17.07
C LEU A 232 -0.58 1.48 18.36
N LEU A 233 -1.30 0.90 19.32
CA LEU A 233 -1.67 1.58 20.56
C LEU A 233 -0.48 1.74 21.51
N GLU A 234 0.45 0.78 21.54
CA GLU A 234 1.72 0.91 22.27
C GLU A 234 2.60 2.03 21.69
N GLU A 235 2.72 2.08 20.37
CA GLU A 235 3.46 3.13 19.67
C GLU A 235 2.81 4.50 19.89
N TRP A 236 1.47 4.58 19.86
CA TRP A 236 0.72 5.79 20.19
C TRP A 236 1.04 6.29 21.59
N LYS A 237 1.01 5.39 22.57
CA LYS A 237 1.34 5.68 23.96
C LYS A 237 2.78 6.15 24.13
N GLY A 238 3.72 5.58 23.38
CA GLY A 238 5.13 5.97 23.42
C GLY A 238 5.41 7.31 22.75
N THR A 239 4.76 7.59 21.63
CA THR A 239 4.98 8.80 20.82
C THR A 239 4.22 10.02 21.36
N HIS A 240 3.01 9.82 21.88
CA HIS A 240 2.13 10.89 22.38
C HIS A 240 1.66 10.61 23.82
N PRO A 241 2.55 10.49 24.82
CA PRO A 241 2.18 10.05 26.17
C PRO A 241 1.17 10.99 26.86
N LYS A 242 1.13 12.27 26.49
CA LYS A 242 0.18 13.26 27.02
C LYS A 242 -1.21 13.16 26.38
N GLU A 243 -1.29 12.72 25.13
CA GLU A 243 -2.55 12.58 24.39
C GLU A 243 -3.10 11.15 24.49
N ALA A 244 -2.27 10.19 24.91
CA ALA A 244 -2.61 8.79 25.14
C ALA A 244 -3.49 8.59 26.39
N THR A 245 -4.60 9.32 26.45
CA THR A 245 -5.60 9.25 27.50
C THR A 245 -6.81 8.43 27.06
N LEU A 246 -7.57 7.90 28.04
CA LEU A 246 -8.80 7.19 27.78
C LEU A 246 -9.79 8.05 26.98
N GLY A 247 -9.94 9.33 27.34
CA GLY A 247 -10.84 10.26 26.68
C GLY A 247 -10.51 10.46 25.20
N ARG A 248 -9.23 10.58 24.86
CA ARG A 248 -8.81 10.73 23.47
C ARG A 248 -9.05 9.46 22.66
N LEU A 249 -8.75 8.28 23.23
CA LEU A 249 -9.04 6.99 22.59
C LEU A 249 -10.54 6.81 22.35
N VAL A 250 -11.38 7.09 23.36
CA VAL A 250 -12.84 7.01 23.24
C VAL A 250 -13.36 7.95 22.16
N SER A 251 -12.83 9.18 22.09
CA SER A 251 -13.20 10.14 21.06
C SER A 251 -12.85 9.64 19.66
N ALA A 252 -11.63 9.15 19.45
CA ALA A 252 -11.19 8.58 18.18
C ALA A 252 -12.03 7.35 17.77
N LEU A 253 -12.38 6.47 18.72
CA LEU A 253 -13.25 5.32 18.45
C LEU A 253 -14.66 5.77 18.02
N ARG A 254 -15.21 6.83 18.61
CA ARG A 254 -16.52 7.37 18.23
C ARG A 254 -16.49 8.07 16.87
N GLU A 255 -15.43 8.83 16.58
CA GLU A 255 -15.22 9.50 15.28
C GLU A 255 -15.27 8.47 14.13
N ASP A 256 -14.72 7.28 14.34
CA ASP A 256 -14.73 6.18 13.36
C ASP A 256 -15.97 5.27 13.42
N GLY A 257 -16.90 5.53 14.35
CA GLY A 257 -18.17 4.79 14.48
C GLY A 257 -18.08 3.47 15.27
N PHE A 258 -17.06 3.27 16.10
CA PHE A 258 -16.91 2.15 17.03
C PHE A 258 -17.52 2.46 18.41
N ASN A 259 -18.79 2.91 18.41
CA ASN A 259 -19.49 3.32 19.63
C ASN A 259 -19.60 2.19 20.67
N ASP A 260 -19.74 0.95 20.23
CA ASP A 260 -19.82 -0.24 21.09
C ASP A 260 -18.58 -0.41 21.98
N VAL A 261 -17.39 -0.27 21.40
CA VAL A 261 -16.12 -0.37 22.13
C VAL A 261 -15.92 0.85 23.02
N ALA A 262 -16.26 2.04 22.50
CA ALA A 262 -16.15 3.29 23.25
C ALA A 262 -17.02 3.24 24.52
N ASP A 263 -18.28 2.80 24.40
CA ASP A 263 -19.22 2.68 25.51
C ASP A 263 -18.74 1.60 26.52
N GLU A 264 -18.22 0.47 26.03
CA GLU A 264 -17.66 -0.58 26.90
C GLU A 264 -16.47 -0.06 27.72
N LEU A 265 -15.56 0.69 27.10
CA LEU A 265 -14.40 1.28 27.78
C LEU A 265 -14.83 2.29 28.84
N VAL A 266 -15.75 3.20 28.50
CA VAL A 266 -16.28 4.19 29.44
C VAL A 266 -16.97 3.49 30.61
N THR A 267 -17.79 2.49 30.34
CA THR A 267 -18.50 1.72 31.40
C THR A 267 -17.53 0.96 32.30
N THR A 268 -16.44 0.41 31.74
CA THR A 268 -15.49 -0.40 32.51
C THR A 268 -14.54 0.45 33.34
N TYR A 269 -14.09 1.60 32.81
CA TYR A 269 -12.95 2.35 33.38
C TYR A 269 -13.29 3.79 33.80
N ALA A 270 -14.44 4.32 33.41
CA ALA A 270 -14.92 5.64 33.82
C ALA A 270 -16.12 5.58 34.79
N ALA A 271 -16.78 4.41 34.95
CA ALA A 271 -17.75 4.16 36.02
C ALA A 271 -17.06 4.16 37.39
#